data_AF-A0A366B6T6-F1
#
_entry.id   AF-A0A366B6T6-F1
#
_cell.length_a   1.000
_cell.length_b   1.000
_cell.length_c   1.000
_cell.angle_alpha   90.00
_cell.angle_beta   90.00
_cell.angle_gamma   90.00
#
_symmetry.space_group_name_H-M   'P 1'
#
loop_
_entity.id
_entity.type
_entity.pdbx_description
1 polymer ?
#
loop_
_entity_poly.entity_id
_entity_poly.type
_entity_poly.pdbx_seq_one_letter_code
_entity_poly.pdbx_strand_id
1 'polypeptide(L)'
;MNIKDGLITKGFILSGLMNIIGVLVFSQFFSNAVIPEYDTQAMSNFGLLMIVVWGCVFISVSKIYYKVKWLIGVFAIEKLIYATHWTNWMLNNTLSEVFAKDKMAGIYYAIYGINDWLFFVFFLIVFIQLIRTNK
;
A
#
# COMPACT_ATOMS: atom_id res chain seq x y z
N MET A 1 -1.86 -16.92 -15.71
CA MET A 1 -1.33 -15.65 -16.26
C MET A 1 0.17 -15.63 -16.01
N ASN A 2 0.99 -15.36 -17.02
CA ASN A 2 2.45 -15.26 -16.88
C ASN A 2 2.82 -13.80 -17.20
N ILE A 3 3.02 -13.00 -16.15
CA ILE A 3 3.37 -11.58 -16.29
C ILE A 3 4.84 -11.51 -16.70
N LYS A 4 5.14 -10.67 -17.71
CA LYS A 4 6.51 -10.41 -18.16
C LYS A 4 7.33 -9.80 -17.02
N ASP A 5 8.58 -10.25 -16.85
CA ASP A 5 9.48 -9.81 -15.77
C ASP A 5 9.66 -8.28 -15.71
N GLY A 6 9.74 -7.61 -16.86
CA GLY A 6 9.82 -6.15 -16.93
C GLY A 6 8.56 -5.43 -16.44
N LEU A 7 7.37 -6.03 -16.58
CA LEU A 7 6.13 -5.51 -16.01
C LEU A 7 6.07 -5.73 -14.50
N ILE A 8 6.53 -6.89 -14.01
CA ILE A 8 6.63 -7.16 -12.58
C ILE A 8 7.53 -6.12 -11.92
N THR A 9 8.75 -5.92 -12.45
CA THR A 9 9.71 -4.92 -11.93
C THR A 9 9.08 -3.53 -11.82
N LYS A 10 8.37 -3.08 -12.86
CA LYS A 10 7.66 -1.80 -12.86
C LYS A 10 6.53 -1.75 -11.83
N GLY A 11 5.80 -2.86 -11.62
CA GLY A 11 4.77 -2.97 -10.61
C GLY A 11 5.30 -2.80 -9.18
N PHE A 12 6.47 -3.40 -8.86
CA PHE A 12 7.14 -3.19 -7.58
C PHE A 12 7.55 -1.72 -7.37
N ILE A 13 8.13 -1.09 -8.40
CA ILE A 13 8.53 0.32 -8.34
C ILE A 13 7.29 1.21 -8.15
N LEU A 14 6.22 0.97 -8.92
CA LEU A 14 4.98 1.72 -8.80
C LEU A 14 4.36 1.56 -7.40
N SER A 15 4.33 0.34 -6.86
CA SER A 15 3.85 0.08 -5.51
C SER A 15 4.61 0.88 -4.47
N GLY A 16 5.95 0.87 -4.55
CA GLY A 16 6.75 1.64 -3.62
C GLY A 16 6.60 3.15 -3.77
N LEU A 17 6.52 3.65 -5.00
CA LEU A 17 6.28 5.08 -5.26
C LEU A 17 4.91 5.54 -4.74
N MET A 18 3.87 4.73 -4.89
CA MET A 18 2.53 5.06 -4.37
C MET A 18 2.52 5.12 -2.85
N ASN A 19 3.21 4.19 -2.17
CA ASN A 19 3.38 4.22 -0.73
C ASN A 19 4.17 5.46 -0.25
N ILE A 20 5.26 5.81 -0.93
CA ILE A 20 6.12 6.93 -0.53
C ILE A 20 5.47 8.28 -0.89
N ILE A 21 5.26 8.51 -2.19
CA ILE A 21 4.79 9.80 -2.69
C ILE A 21 3.35 10.05 -2.25
N GLY A 22 2.49 9.02 -2.30
CA GLY A 22 1.11 9.14 -1.83
C GLY A 22 1.03 9.60 -0.38
N VAL A 23 1.75 8.91 0.53
CA VAL A 23 1.77 9.30 1.94
C VAL A 23 2.35 10.70 2.11
N LEU A 24 3.51 11.02 1.54
CA LEU A 24 4.15 12.31 1.76
C LEU A 24 3.33 13.48 1.22
N VAL A 25 2.69 13.32 0.05
CA VAL A 25 1.88 14.39 -0.55
C VAL A 25 0.59 14.60 0.25
N PHE A 26 -0.17 13.54 0.53
CA PHE A 26 -1.49 13.71 1.16
C PHE A 26 -1.42 13.95 2.68
N SER A 27 -0.39 13.44 3.35
CA SER A 27 -0.11 13.80 4.76
C SER A 27 0.58 15.15 4.92
N GLN A 28 0.93 15.82 3.81
CA GLN A 28 1.69 17.07 3.82
C GLN A 28 3.01 16.91 4.60
N PHE A 29 3.78 15.87 4.30
CA PHE A 29 4.98 15.50 5.04
C PHE A 29 4.72 15.27 6.54
N PHE A 30 3.65 14.52 6.86
CA PHE A 30 3.20 14.19 8.22
C PHE A 30 2.74 15.38 9.08
N SER A 31 2.55 16.58 8.50
CA SER A 31 2.01 17.73 9.23
C SER A 31 0.47 17.70 9.32
N ASN A 32 -0.21 16.87 8.52
CA ASN A 32 -1.65 16.74 8.55
C ASN A 32 -2.12 15.92 9.76
N ALA A 33 -2.62 16.60 10.79
CA ALA A 33 -3.13 15.98 12.01
C ALA A 33 -4.47 15.25 11.82
N VAL A 34 -5.21 15.52 10.73
CA VAL A 34 -6.55 14.96 10.50
C VAL A 34 -6.47 13.47 10.16
N ILE A 35 -5.44 13.04 9.42
CA ILE A 35 -5.28 11.63 9.07
C ILE A 35 -5.16 10.74 10.33
N PRO A 36 -4.22 10.99 11.26
CA PRO A 36 -4.13 10.23 12.51
C PRO A 36 -5.36 10.31 13.42
N GLU A 37 -6.15 11.38 13.32
CA GLU A 37 -7.34 11.56 14.18
C GLU A 37 -8.44 10.55 13.85
N TYR A 38 -8.65 10.26 12.56
CA TYR A 38 -9.69 9.34 12.11
C TYR A 38 -9.26 7.86 12.16
N ASP A 39 -7.97 7.58 12.25
CA ASP A 39 -7.43 6.24 12.48
C ASP A 39 -6.10 6.32 13.22
N THR A 40 -6.18 6.30 14.55
CA THR A 40 -5.02 6.42 15.43
C THR A 40 -4.12 5.18 15.43
N GLN A 41 -4.56 4.07 14.84
CA GLN A 41 -3.78 2.83 14.82
C GLN A 41 -2.97 2.74 13.53
N ALA A 42 -3.64 2.50 12.39
CA ALA A 42 -2.95 2.22 11.13
C ALA A 42 -2.43 3.50 10.46
N MET A 43 -3.10 4.64 10.68
CA MET A 43 -2.76 5.93 10.07
C MET A 43 -2.17 6.95 11.05
N SER A 44 -1.65 6.46 12.19
CA SER A 44 -0.77 7.26 13.05
C SER A 44 0.47 7.75 12.30
N ASN A 45 1.13 8.81 12.77
CA ASN A 45 2.39 9.27 12.14
C ASN A 45 3.44 8.15 12.05
N PHE A 46 3.48 7.26 13.05
CA PHE A 46 4.32 6.06 13.01
C PHE A 46 3.86 5.10 11.90
N GLY A 47 2.57 4.82 11.81
CA GLY A 47 1.99 3.99 10.75
C GLY A 47 2.27 4.54 9.34
N LEU A 48 2.07 5.85 9.14
CA LEU A 48 2.38 6.53 7.88
C LEU A 48 3.88 6.44 7.53
N LEU A 49 4.77 6.61 8.51
CA LEU A 49 6.20 6.41 8.31
C LEU A 49 6.51 4.96 7.90
N MET A 50 5.87 3.98 8.53
CA MET A 50 6.04 2.57 8.18
C MET A 50 5.56 2.27 6.76
N ILE A 51 4.49 2.91 6.29
CA ILE A 51 4.02 2.78 4.89
C ILE A 51 5.11 3.28 3.92
N VAL A 52 5.78 4.40 4.23
CA VAL A 52 6.93 4.91 3.45
C VAL A 52 8.09 3.91 3.44
N VAL A 53 8.44 3.34 4.61
CA VAL A 53 9.49 2.32 4.73
C VAL A 53 9.16 1.08 3.90
N TRP A 54 7.91 0.59 3.94
CA TRP A 54 7.44 -0.50 3.08
C TRP A 54 7.58 -0.17 1.60
N GLY A 55 7.32 1.08 1.22
CA GLY A 55 7.55 1.52 -0.16
C GLY A 55 9.00 1.40 -0.60
N CYS A 56 9.95 1.73 0.28
CA CYS A 56 11.38 1.50 0.04
C CYS A 56 11.70 0.01 -0.10
N VAL A 57 11.09 -0.85 0.72
CA VAL A 57 11.27 -2.31 0.65
C VAL A 57 10.79 -2.84 -0.70
N PHE A 58 9.62 -2.44 -1.20
CA PHE A 58 9.13 -2.88 -2.51
C PHE A 58 10.06 -2.47 -3.65
N ILE A 59 10.56 -1.24 -3.64
CA ILE A 59 11.53 -0.76 -4.65
C ILE A 59 12.83 -1.57 -4.57
N SER A 60 13.34 -1.83 -3.37
CA SER A 60 14.60 -2.57 -3.17
C SER A 60 14.56 -3.99 -3.74
N VAL A 61 13.40 -4.64 -3.69
CA VAL A 61 13.18 -6.00 -4.18
C VAL A 61 12.84 -6.06 -5.68
N SER A 62 12.52 -4.93 -6.32
CA SER A 62 11.99 -4.86 -7.70
C SER A 62 12.81 -5.61 -8.76
N LYS A 63 14.14 -5.73 -8.60
CA LYS A 63 15.02 -6.44 -9.55
C LYS A 63 15.42 -7.85 -9.11
N ILE A 64 15.11 -8.24 -7.87
CA ILE A 64 15.51 -9.52 -7.26
C ILE A 64 14.31 -10.32 -6.73
N TYR A 65 13.07 -9.90 -7.02
CA TYR A 65 11.83 -10.52 -6.53
C TYR A 65 11.78 -12.03 -6.73
N TYR A 66 12.34 -12.54 -7.84
CA TYR A 66 12.36 -13.96 -8.17
C TYR A 66 13.18 -14.79 -7.17
N LYS A 67 14.17 -14.20 -6.48
CA LYS A 67 14.99 -14.87 -5.46
C LYS A 67 14.32 -14.93 -4.09
N VAL A 68 13.27 -14.14 -3.87
CA VAL A 68 12.67 -13.90 -2.54
C VAL A 68 11.16 -14.13 -2.55
N LYS A 69 10.69 -15.20 -3.21
CA LYS A 69 9.26 -15.50 -3.37
C LYS A 69 8.46 -15.46 -2.06
N TRP A 70 8.99 -15.98 -0.96
CA TRP A 70 8.31 -15.94 0.34
C TRP A 70 8.14 -14.51 0.87
N LEU A 71 9.11 -13.62 0.62
CA LEU A 71 8.98 -12.21 0.94
C LEU A 71 7.87 -11.54 0.11
N ILE A 72 7.69 -11.95 -1.14
CA ILE A 72 6.57 -11.46 -1.97
C ILE A 72 5.22 -11.91 -1.38
N GLY A 73 5.15 -13.13 -0.84
CA GLY A 73 4.00 -13.60 -0.07
C GLY A 73 3.72 -12.71 1.15
N VAL A 74 4.77 -12.29 1.88
CA VAL A 74 4.64 -11.34 3.00
C VAL A 74 4.10 -9.99 2.52
N PHE A 75 4.54 -9.48 1.35
CA PHE A 75 4.01 -8.23 0.79
C PHE A 75 2.51 -8.34 0.47
N ALA A 76 2.06 -9.49 -0.03
CA ALA A 76 0.63 -9.73 -0.25
C ALA A 76 -0.14 -9.71 1.09
N ILE A 77 0.38 -10.36 2.14
CA ILE A 77 -0.27 -10.35 3.46
C ILE A 77 -0.32 -8.92 4.03
N GLU A 78 0.77 -8.16 3.95
CA GLU A 78 0.82 -6.77 4.39
C GLU A 78 -0.25 -5.92 3.68
N LYS A 79 -0.32 -5.99 2.34
CA LYS A 79 -1.34 -5.26 1.58
C LYS A 79 -2.76 -5.70 1.90
N LEU A 80 -2.98 -6.99 2.15
CA LEU A 80 -4.29 -7.49 2.56
C LEU A 80 -4.72 -6.92 3.92
N ILE A 81 -3.81 -6.80 4.88
CA ILE A 81 -4.09 -6.24 6.21
C ILE A 81 -4.51 -4.78 6.07
N TYR A 82 -3.76 -3.95 5.35
CA TYR A 82 -4.13 -2.54 5.13
C TYR A 82 -5.43 -2.40 4.33
N ALA A 83 -5.63 -3.21 3.29
CA ALA A 83 -6.82 -3.19 2.46
C ALA A 83 -8.09 -3.56 3.24
N THR A 84 -8.03 -4.60 4.06
CA THR A 84 -9.16 -5.03 4.91
C THR A 84 -9.43 -4.05 6.04
N HIS A 85 -8.38 -3.48 6.64
CA HIS A 85 -8.51 -2.43 7.65
C HIS A 85 -9.21 -1.19 7.07
N TRP A 86 -8.79 -0.74 5.88
CA TRP A 86 -9.47 0.34 5.17
C TRP A 86 -10.91 0.02 4.81
N THR A 87 -11.19 -1.17 4.30
CA THR A 87 -12.57 -1.58 3.97
C THR A 87 -13.44 -1.57 5.22
N ASN A 88 -12.93 -2.08 6.35
CA ASN A 88 -13.63 -2.00 7.62
C ASN A 88 -13.84 -0.54 8.06
N TRP A 89 -12.85 0.32 7.89
CA TRP A 89 -12.98 1.74 8.19
C TRP A 89 -14.08 2.39 7.33
N MET A 90 -14.11 2.14 6.01
CA MET A 90 -15.11 2.68 5.08
C MET A 90 -16.54 2.20 5.37
N LEU A 91 -16.71 1.00 5.91
CA LEU A 91 -18.03 0.45 6.26
C LEU A 91 -18.58 1.02 7.58
N ASN A 92 -17.70 1.48 8.48
CA ASN A 92 -18.09 1.93 9.82
C ASN A 92 -17.93 3.44 10.04
N ASN A 93 -17.33 4.17 9.10
CA ASN A 93 -17.06 5.60 9.21
C ASN A 93 -17.51 6.36 7.97
N THR A 94 -17.73 7.66 8.14
CA THR A 94 -18.24 8.52 7.08
C THR A 94 -17.11 9.29 6.41
N LEU A 95 -16.74 8.89 5.19
CA LEU A 95 -15.68 9.56 4.42
C LEU A 95 -15.96 11.06 4.18
N SER A 96 -17.23 11.46 4.03
CA SER A 96 -17.58 12.87 3.80
C SER A 96 -17.22 13.78 4.99
N GLU A 97 -17.18 13.25 6.21
CA GLU A 97 -16.75 14.00 7.39
C GLU A 97 -15.26 14.32 7.33
N VAL A 98 -14.45 13.36 6.87
CA VAL A 98 -13.00 13.58 6.65
C VAL A 98 -12.78 14.64 5.58
N PHE A 99 -13.51 14.57 4.46
CA PHE A 99 -13.44 15.59 3.40
C PHE A 99 -13.86 16.99 3.87
N ALA A 100 -14.87 17.07 4.75
CA ALA A 100 -15.31 18.33 5.32
C ALA A 100 -14.25 18.95 6.23
N LYS A 101 -13.47 18.11 6.92
CA LYS A 101 -12.41 18.55 7.84
C LYS A 101 -11.11 18.89 7.13
N ASP A 102 -10.64 18.04 6.23
CA ASP A 102 -9.46 18.29 5.40
C ASP A 102 -9.53 17.54 4.06
N LYS A 103 -9.38 18.28 2.97
CA LYS A 103 -9.49 17.71 1.62
C LYS A 103 -8.37 16.73 1.29
N MET A 104 -7.16 16.95 1.77
CA MET A 104 -6.03 16.06 1.49
C MET A 104 -6.18 14.73 2.22
N ALA A 105 -6.61 14.77 3.49
CA ALA A 105 -6.98 13.60 4.27
C ALA A 105 -8.15 12.85 3.62
N GLY A 106 -9.19 13.56 3.19
CA GLY A 106 -10.32 12.95 2.48
C GLY A 106 -9.89 12.23 1.20
N ILE A 107 -9.05 12.86 0.37
CA ILE A 107 -8.50 12.23 -0.84
C ILE A 107 -7.66 11.01 -0.48
N TYR A 108 -6.79 11.11 0.53
CA TYR A 108 -5.99 9.99 1.00
C TYR A 108 -6.86 8.79 1.36
N TYR A 109 -7.83 8.99 2.27
CA TYR A 109 -8.77 7.96 2.68
C TYR A 109 -9.58 7.40 1.52
N ALA A 110 -9.93 8.20 0.51
CA ALA A 110 -10.66 7.71 -0.65
C ALA A 110 -9.84 6.72 -1.50
N ILE A 111 -8.51 6.90 -1.60
CA ILE A 111 -7.70 6.19 -2.60
C ILE A 111 -6.75 5.15 -2.02
N TYR A 112 -6.28 5.29 -0.77
CA TYR A 112 -5.18 4.45 -0.27
C TYR A 112 -5.57 2.97 -0.22
N GLY A 113 -6.79 2.63 0.23
CA GLY A 113 -7.17 1.22 0.31
C GLY A 113 -7.52 0.59 -1.04
N ILE A 114 -7.97 1.38 -2.03
CA ILE A 114 -8.10 0.90 -3.42
C ILE A 114 -6.70 0.53 -3.94
N ASN A 115 -5.71 1.36 -3.65
CA ASN A 115 -4.32 1.11 -3.98
C ASN A 115 -3.78 -0.17 -3.30
N ASP A 116 -4.12 -0.38 -2.04
CA ASP A 116 -3.72 -1.59 -1.31
C ASP A 116 -4.40 -2.86 -1.84
N TRP A 117 -5.68 -2.81 -2.20
CA TRP A 117 -6.36 -3.93 -2.87
C TRP A 117 -5.71 -4.28 -4.21
N LEU A 118 -5.37 -3.27 -5.02
CA LEU A 118 -4.70 -3.48 -6.30
C LEU A 118 -3.34 -4.14 -6.10
N PHE A 119 -2.54 -3.64 -5.16
CA PHE A 119 -1.20 -4.19 -4.92
C PHE A 119 -1.20 -5.53 -4.19
N PHE A 120 -2.22 -5.81 -3.37
CA PHE A 120 -2.47 -7.15 -2.85
C PHE A 120 -2.63 -8.16 -4.00
N VAL A 121 -3.54 -7.88 -4.93
CA VAL A 121 -3.77 -8.76 -6.09
C VAL A 121 -2.50 -8.91 -6.93
N PHE A 122 -1.78 -7.80 -7.15
CA PHE A 122 -0.51 -7.83 -7.87
C PHE A 122 0.53 -8.75 -7.20
N PHE A 123 0.82 -8.56 -5.90
CA PHE A 123 1.80 -9.38 -5.19
C PHE A 123 1.37 -10.84 -5.08
N LEU A 124 0.07 -11.10 -4.89
CA LEU A 124 -0.47 -12.46 -4.87
C LEU A 124 -0.27 -13.17 -6.21
N ILE A 125 -0.54 -12.51 -7.33
CA ILE A 125 -0.33 -13.07 -8.67
C ILE A 125 1.17 -13.36 -8.89
N VAL A 126 2.05 -12.43 -8.53
CA VAL A 126 3.51 -12.63 -8.65
C VAL A 126 3.96 -13.81 -7.80
N PHE A 127 3.49 -13.91 -6.55
CA PHE A 127 3.83 -15.00 -5.64
C PHE A 127 3.40 -16.36 -6.20
N ILE A 128 2.15 -16.48 -6.67
CA ILE A 128 1.63 -17.70 -7.30
C ILE A 128 2.45 -18.06 -8.56
N GLN A 129 2.83 -17.07 -9.37
CA GLN A 129 3.65 -17.28 -10.55
C GLN A 129 5.04 -17.84 -10.19
N LEU A 130 5.69 -17.33 -9.15
CA LEU A 130 6.99 -17.82 -8.68
C LEU A 130 6.90 -19.24 -8.12
N ILE A 131 5.87 -19.56 -7.32
CA ILE A 131 5.64 -20.92 -6.82
C ILE A 131 5.48 -21.90 -7.98
N ARG A 132 4.60 -21.59 -8.95
CA ARG A 132 4.30 -22.50 -10.07
C ARG A 132 5.48 -22.74 -10.99
N THR A 133 6.37 -21.76 -11.12
CA THR A 133 7.53 -21.88 -12.00
C THR A 133 8.75 -22.50 -11.33
N ASN A 134 8.68 -22.83 -10.03
CA ASN A 134 9.82 -23.28 -9.21
C ASN A 134 11.05 -22.37 -9.31
N LYS A 135 10.84 -21.10 -9.70
CA LYS A 135 11.83 -20.03 -9.56
C LYS A 135 11.95 -19.66 -8.08
#